data_AF-A0A954SCZ1-F1
#
_entry.id   AF-A0A954SCZ1-F1
#
_cell.length_a   1.000
_cell.length_b   1.000
_cell.length_c   1.000
_cell.angle_alpha   90.00
_cell.angle_beta   90.00
_cell.angle_gamma   90.00
#
_symmetry.space_group_name_H-M   'P 1'
#
loop_
_entity.id
_entity.type
_entity.pdbx_description
1 polymer ?
#
loop_
_entity_poly.entity_id
_entity_poly.type
_entity_poly.pdbx_seq_one_letter_code
_entity_poly.pdbx_strand_id
1 'polypeptide(L)' 'VLLTLLALDVKGIRVGPVPPAFISPNVFQILQDKFDLKIIESEPPVELVQLAT' A
#
# COMPACT_ATOMS: atom_id res chain seq x y z
N VAL A 1 10.25 -9.83 0.36
CA VAL A 1 10.38 -8.75 -0.66
C VAL A 1 9.98 -7.37 -0.12
N LEU A 2 8.81 -7.20 0.51
CA LEU A 2 8.38 -5.88 1.02
C LEU A 2 9.42 -5.20 1.93
N LEU A 3 9.93 -5.91 2.95
CA LEU A 3 10.95 -5.37 3.85
C LEU A 3 12.24 -4.98 3.12
N THR A 4 12.60 -5.70 2.06
CA THR A 4 13.76 -5.37 1.22
C THR A 4 13.54 -4.06 0.47
N LEU A 5 12.34 -3.83 -0.08
CA LEU A 5 12.00 -2.57 -0.75
C LEU A 5 12.02 -1.40 0.22
N LEU A 6 11.49 -1.60 1.44
CA LEU A 6 11.55 -0.59 2.51
C LEU A 6 13.01 -0.30 2.93
N ALA A 7 13.87 -1.32 2.97
CA ALA A 7 15.30 -1.15 3.25
C ALA A 7 16.05 -0.40 2.13
N LEU A 8 15.55 -0.42 0.90
CA LEU A 8 16.07 0.34 -0.25
C LEU A 8 15.44 1.75 -0.38
N ASP A 9 14.68 2.20 0.62
CA ASP A 9 13.94 3.48 0.64
C ASP A 9 12.90 3.63 -0.49
N VAL A 10 12.33 2.53 -0.97
CA VAL A 10 11.24 2.56 -1.97
C VAL A 10 9.93 3.03 -1.31
N LYS A 11 9.25 3.99 -1.94
CA LYS A 11 8.05 4.67 -1.43
C LYS A 11 6.84 4.53 -2.36
N GLY A 12 5.65 4.80 -1.85
CA GLY A 12 4.39 4.73 -2.62
C GLY A 12 3.93 3.31 -2.91
N ILE A 13 4.39 2.34 -2.10
CA ILE A 13 4.06 0.93 -2.28
C ILE A 13 2.60 0.71 -1.89
N ARG A 14 1.83 0.06 -2.77
CA ARG A 14 0.47 -0.38 -2.47
C ARG A 14 0.47 -1.88 -2.14
N VAL A 15 -0.03 -2.25 -0.97
CA VAL A 15 -0.10 -3.63 -0.47
C VAL A 15 -1.53 -3.97 -0.08
N GLY A 16 -2.01 -5.19 -0.27
CA GLY A 16 -3.35 -5.55 0.22
C GLY A 16 -4.03 -6.65 -0.58
N PRO A 17 -5.34 -6.88 -0.35
CA PRO A 17 -6.35 -5.97 0.23
C PRO A 17 -6.31 -5.80 1.77
N VAL A 18 -5.59 -6.67 2.48
CA VAL A 18 -5.46 -6.63 3.94
C VAL A 18 -4.00 -6.34 4.32
N PRO A 19 -3.72 -5.60 5.41
CA PRO A 19 -2.36 -5.40 5.89
C PRO A 19 -1.67 -6.74 6.18
N PRO A 20 -0.33 -6.84 6.01
CA PRO A 20 0.39 -8.07 6.31
C PRO A 20 0.27 -8.45 7.79
N ALA A 21 -0.09 -9.70 8.08
CA ALA A 21 -0.39 -10.18 9.45
C ALA A 21 0.78 -10.05 10.46
N PHE A 22 2.01 -9.91 9.96
CA PHE A 22 3.21 -9.74 10.78
C PHE A 22 3.51 -8.28 11.16
N ILE A 23 2.74 -7.31 10.64
CA ILE A 23 2.88 -5.89 10.97
C ILE A 23 1.74 -5.51 11.90
N SER A 24 2.09 -5.02 13.10
CA SER A 24 1.08 -4.49 14.02
C SER A 24 0.50 -3.17 13.49
N PRO A 25 -0.74 -2.80 13.87
CA PRO A 25 -1.36 -1.55 13.41
C PRO A 25 -0.50 -0.31 13.67
N ASN A 26 0.19 -0.26 14.80
CA ASN A 26 1.08 0.86 15.16
C ASN A 26 2.30 0.95 14.23
N VAL A 27 2.94 -0.19 13.92
CA VAL A 27 4.06 -0.22 12.98
C VAL A 27 3.58 0.11 11.57
N PHE A 28 2.39 -0.36 11.20
CA PHE A 28 1.81 -0.05 9.90
C PHE A 28 1.64 1.46 9.72
N GLN A 29 1.08 2.17 10.71
CA GLN A 29 0.96 3.64 10.68
C GLN A 29 2.30 4.34 10.44
N ILE A 30 3.35 3.94 11.17
CA ILE A 30 4.70 4.49 11.01
C ILE A 30 5.22 4.27 9.57
N LEU A 31 4.91 3.12 8.97
CA LEU A 31 5.30 2.82 7.59
C LEU A 31 4.49 3.62 6.57
N GLN A 32 3.22 3.92 6.83
CA GLN A 32 2.43 4.84 5.99
C GLN A 32 3.06 6.23 5.97
N ASP A 33 3.42 6.76 7.15
CA ASP A 33 4.00 8.10 7.27
C ASP A 33 5.39 8.21 6.63
N LYS A 34 6.22 7.17 6.75
CA LYS A 34 7.62 7.18 6.28
C LYS A 34 7.79 6.80 4.81
N PHE A 35 6.99 5.86 4.32
CA PHE A 35 7.18 5.24 3.01
C PHE A 35 5.98 5.43 2.07
N ASP A 36 4.97 6.21 2.46
CA ASP A 36 3.71 6.37 1.70
C ASP A 36 3.09 4.99 1.38
N LEU A 37 3.20 4.05 2.35
CA LEU A 37 2.65 2.71 2.24
C LEU A 37 1.13 2.80 2.25
N LYS A 38 0.46 2.18 1.29
CA LYS A 38 -1.00 2.28 1.11
C LYS A 38 -1.64 0.91 0.96
N ILE A 39 -2.90 0.80 1.37
CA ILE A 39 -3.71 -0.38 1.06
C ILE A 39 -4.25 -0.27 -0.38
N ILE A 40 -4.27 -1.38 -1.12
CA ILE A 40 -4.94 -1.38 -2.43
C ILE A 40 -6.45 -1.15 -2.23
N GLU A 41 -7.03 -0.28 -3.04
CA GLU A 41 -8.47 -0.14 -3.12
C GLU A 41 -9.03 -1.35 -3.89
N SER A 42 -10.05 -2.00 -3.34
CA SER A 42 -10.68 -3.18 -3.96
C SER A 42 -11.44 -2.83 -5.24
N GLU A 43 -11.77 -1.55 -5.43
CA GLU A 43 -12.52 -1.04 -6.56
C GLU A 43 -11.61 -0.13 -7.39
N PRO A 44 -11.54 -0.32 -8.72
CA PRO A 44 -10.76 0.57 -9.56
C PRO A 44 -11.34 1.99 -9.51
N PRO A 45 -10.50 3.03 -9.56
CA PRO A 45 -10.95 4.42 -9.60
C PRO A 45 -12.04 4.59 -10.66
N VAL A 46 -13.14 5.24 -10.28
CA VAL A 46 -14.34 5.44 -11.14
C VAL A 46 -13.97 6.04 -12.51
N GLU A 47 -12.93 6.88 -12.55
CA GLU A 47 -12.40 7.48 -13.78
C GLU A 47 -11.85 6.47 -14.78
N LEU A 48 -11.27 5.35 -14.32
CA LEU A 48 -10.77 4.28 -15.20
C LEU A 48 -11.91 3.42 -15.74
N VAL A 49 -13.01 3.29 -14.98
CA VAL A 49 -14.19 2.52 -15.39
C VAL A 49 -14.93 3.22 -16.52
N GLN A 50 -14.97 4.56 -16.50
CA GLN A 50 -15.59 5.39 -17.53
C GLN A 50 -14.84 5.40 -18.87
N LEU A 51 -13.54 5.07 -18.89
CA LEU A 51 -12.76 4.95 -20.13
C LEU A 51 -12.95 3.59 -20.83
N ALA A 52 -13.52 2.61 -20.14
CA ALA A 52 -13.74 1.25 -20.65
C ALA A 52 -15.17 1.02 -21.19
N THR A 53 -16.01 2.07 -21.22
CA THR A 53 -17.40 2.05 -21.74
C THR A 53 -17.54 3.03 -22.90
#